data_AF-A0A2X2J897-F1
#
_entry.id   AF-A0A2X2J897-F1
#
_cell.length_a   1.000
_cell.length_b   1.000
_cell.length_c   1.000
_cell.angle_alpha   90.00
_cell.angle_beta   90.00
_cell.angle_gamma   90.00
#
_symmetry.space_group_name_H-M   'P 1'
#
loop_
_entity.id
_entity.type
_entity.pdbx_description
1 polymer ?
#
loop_
_entity_poly.entity_id
_entity_poly.type
_entity_poly.pdbx_seq_one_letter_code
_entity_poly.pdbx_strand_id
1 'polypeptide(L)'
;MNAELKLRILSDSGIGVPFAQTKILNLNLEYAMTTRVIALDLDGTLLTPKKTLLPSSIEALARAREAGYQLIIVTGRHHVAIHPFYQALALDTPAICCNGTYLYDYHAKTVLEADPMPVNKALQLIEMLNEHHIHGLMYVDDAMVY
;
A
#
# COMPACT_ATOMS: atom_id res chain seq x y z
N MET A 1 4.86 12.94 26.11
CA MET A 1 5.87 12.34 27.03
C MET A 1 6.26 11.00 26.46
N ASN A 2 7.51 10.86 25.99
CA ASN A 2 8.03 9.65 25.32
C ASN A 2 7.97 8.43 26.28
N ALA A 3 7.78 7.23 25.73
CA ALA A 3 7.73 5.98 26.48
C ALA A 3 9.00 5.76 27.33
N GLU A 4 10.17 6.14 26.80
CA GLU A 4 11.44 6.11 27.56
C GLU A 4 11.45 7.04 28.77
N LEU A 5 10.82 8.21 28.67
CA LEU A 5 10.71 9.17 29.77
C LEU A 5 9.77 8.65 30.87
N LYS A 6 8.70 7.91 30.51
CA LYS A 6 7.82 7.25 31.50
C LYS A 6 8.54 6.10 32.22
N LEU A 7 9.34 5.32 31.50
CA LEU A 7 10.16 4.24 32.06
C LEU A 7 11.19 4.77 33.07
N ARG A 8 11.88 5.87 32.74
CA ARG A 8 12.83 6.55 33.65
C ARG A 8 12.15 7.11 34.92
N ILE A 9 11.01 7.77 34.77
CA ILE A 9 10.28 8.33 35.93
C ILE A 9 9.83 7.22 36.88
N LEU A 10 9.45 6.06 36.36
CA LEU A 10 9.02 4.91 37.18
C LEU A 10 10.20 4.19 37.82
N SER A 11 11.33 4.02 37.12
CA SER A 11 12.55 3.44 37.71
C SER A 11 13.14 4.29 38.83
N ASP A 12 13.12 5.62 38.65
CA ASP A 12 13.75 6.57 39.58
C ASP A 12 12.86 6.88 40.80
N SER A 13 11.57 6.52 40.72
CA SER A 13 10.60 6.69 41.82
C SER A 13 10.70 5.63 42.93
N GLY A 14 11.56 4.61 42.79
CA GLY A 14 11.71 3.52 43.76
C GLY A 14 10.51 2.56 43.86
N ILE A 15 9.48 2.76 43.04
CA ILE A 15 8.32 1.87 42.94
C ILE A 15 8.72 0.72 42.01
N GLY A 16 9.25 -0.35 42.58
CA GLY A 16 9.57 -1.56 41.82
C GLY A 16 8.32 -2.10 41.12
N VAL A 17 8.26 -1.95 39.80
CA VAL A 17 7.20 -2.56 38.98
C VAL A 17 7.49 -4.06 38.95
N PRO A 18 6.60 -4.94 39.46
CA PRO A 18 6.87 -6.37 39.53
C PRO A 18 7.21 -6.94 38.15
N PHE A 19 8.16 -7.89 38.07
CA PHE A 19 8.64 -8.47 36.80
C PHE A 19 7.51 -8.92 35.85
N ALA A 20 6.41 -9.46 36.40
CA ALA A 20 5.22 -9.83 35.64
C ALA A 20 4.52 -8.63 34.99
N GLN A 21 4.48 -7.48 35.66
CA GLN A 21 3.84 -6.26 35.21
C GLN A 21 4.70 -5.51 34.17
N THR A 22 6.02 -5.59 34.27
CA THR A 22 6.96 -5.16 33.21
C THR A 22 6.82 -6.03 31.95
N LYS A 23 6.66 -7.35 32.11
CA LYS A 23 6.45 -8.28 31.00
C LYS A 23 5.09 -8.05 30.32
N ILE A 24 4.03 -7.80 31.09
CA ILE A 24 2.71 -7.43 30.57
C ILE A 24 2.74 -6.06 29.88
N LEU A 25 3.48 -5.09 30.41
CA LEU A 25 3.64 -3.77 29.78
C LEU A 25 4.39 -3.89 28.45
N ASN A 26 5.47 -4.67 28.40
CA ASN A 26 6.23 -4.92 27.17
C ASN A 26 5.44 -5.75 26.15
N LEU A 27 4.71 -6.78 26.58
CA LEU A 27 3.79 -7.53 25.73
C LEU A 27 2.67 -6.64 25.20
N ASN A 28 2.11 -5.74 26.02
CA ASN A 28 1.12 -4.77 25.57
C ASN A 28 1.73 -3.71 24.64
N LEU A 29 3.02 -3.36 24.75
CA LEU A 29 3.71 -2.48 23.82
C LEU A 29 4.01 -3.17 22.49
N GLU A 30 4.46 -4.43 22.50
CA GLU A 30 4.63 -5.26 21.30
C GLU A 30 3.28 -5.55 20.61
N TYR A 31 2.22 -5.79 21.38
CA TYR A 31 0.86 -6.04 20.89
C TYR A 31 0.11 -4.75 20.50
N ALA A 32 0.50 -3.59 21.05
CA ALA A 32 -0.06 -2.27 20.71
C ALA A 32 0.68 -1.56 19.57
N MET A 33 1.67 -2.19 18.93
CA MET A 33 2.11 -1.78 17.59
C MET A 33 1.16 -2.36 16.55
N THR A 34 -0.13 -2.02 16.66
CA THR A 34 -1.09 -2.31 15.61
C THR A 34 -0.68 -1.51 14.39
N THR A 35 -0.07 -2.16 13.40
CA THR A 35 0.23 -1.51 12.11
C THR A 35 -1.09 -1.03 11.51
N ARG A 36 -1.29 0.28 11.48
CA ARG A 36 -2.48 0.89 10.91
C ARG A 36 -2.20 1.24 9.46
N VAL A 37 -3.03 0.72 8.56
CA VAL A 37 -2.87 0.89 7.12
C VAL A 37 -4.03 1.71 6.58
N ILE A 38 -3.74 2.64 5.67
CA ILE A 38 -4.73 3.30 4.83
C ILE A 38 -4.52 2.81 3.40
N ALA A 39 -5.48 2.06 2.90
CA ALA A 39 -5.54 1.64 1.51
C ALA A 39 -6.17 2.74 0.66
N LEU A 40 -5.48 3.14 -0.41
CA LEU A 40 -5.83 4.26 -1.26
C LEU A 40 -6.20 3.74 -2.65
N ASP A 41 -7.51 3.73 -2.93
CA ASP A 41 -7.96 3.73 -4.32
C ASP A 41 -7.67 5.08 -4.99
N LEU A 42 -7.51 5.05 -6.32
CA LEU A 42 -7.17 6.21 -7.12
C LEU A 42 -8.39 6.84 -7.78
N ASP A 43 -9.00 6.17 -8.75
CA ASP A 43 -10.00 6.77 -9.61
C ASP A 43 -11.37 6.87 -8.95
N GLY A 44 -11.86 8.10 -8.77
CA GLY A 44 -13.12 8.32 -8.06
C GLY A 44 -12.97 8.34 -6.54
N THR A 45 -11.73 8.18 -6.05
CA THR A 45 -11.38 8.22 -4.62
C THR A 45 -10.34 9.30 -4.36
N LEU A 46 -9.05 9.02 -4.57
CA LEU A 46 -7.96 9.95 -4.26
C LEU A 46 -7.73 10.99 -5.36
N LEU A 47 -7.93 10.59 -6.63
CA LEU A 47 -7.75 11.45 -7.78
C LEU A 47 -9.03 12.21 -8.10
N THR A 48 -8.87 13.49 -8.44
CA THR A 48 -9.96 14.27 -9.02
C THR A 48 -10.42 13.68 -10.37
N PRO A 49 -11.59 14.08 -10.90
CA PRO A 49 -12.00 13.70 -12.25
C PRO A 49 -10.98 14.05 -13.34
N LYS A 50 -10.12 15.05 -13.11
CA LYS A 50 -9.03 15.46 -14.01
C LYS A 50 -7.73 14.65 -13.80
N LYS A 51 -7.78 13.57 -13.01
CA LYS A 51 -6.65 12.69 -12.68
C LYS A 51 -5.48 13.42 -12.01
N THR A 52 -5.81 14.34 -11.10
CA THR A 52 -4.83 15.08 -10.30
C THR A 52 -5.04 14.84 -8.81
N LEU A 53 -4.00 15.03 -8.01
CA LEU A 53 -4.07 15.05 -6.55
C LEU A 53 -4.39 16.47 -6.07
N LEU A 54 -5.29 16.58 -5.07
CA LEU A 54 -5.52 17.84 -4.39
C LEU A 54 -4.41 18.10 -3.37
N PRO A 55 -3.96 19.36 -3.19
CA PRO A 55 -3.00 19.70 -2.13
C PRO A 55 -3.47 19.27 -0.74
N SER A 56 -4.75 19.45 -0.43
CA SER A 56 -5.35 19.03 0.84
C SER A 56 -5.30 17.52 1.07
N SER A 57 -5.41 16.71 0.02
CA SER A 57 -5.27 15.24 0.12
C SER A 57 -3.83 14.87 0.44
N ILE A 58 -2.85 15.50 -0.21
CA ILE A 58 -1.42 15.27 0.07
C ILE A 58 -1.10 15.63 1.53
N GLU A 59 -1.55 16.80 2.00
CA GLU A 59 -1.37 17.23 3.38
C GLU A 59 -2.03 16.28 4.40
N ALA A 60 -3.23 15.79 4.10
CA ALA A 60 -3.92 14.84 4.98
C ALA A 60 -3.17 13.51 5.07
N LEU A 61 -2.66 13.00 3.95
CA LEU A 61 -1.87 11.77 3.91
C LEU A 61 -0.51 11.94 4.60
N ALA A 62 0.14 13.10 4.48
CA ALA A 62 1.36 13.41 5.21
C ALA A 62 1.12 13.36 6.73
N ARG A 63 0.04 14.00 7.23
CA ARG A 63 -0.33 13.93 8.66
C ARG A 63 -0.64 12.50 9.12
N ALA A 64 -1.28 11.69 8.26
CA ALA A 64 -1.52 10.29 8.57
C ALA A 64 -0.21 9.50 8.72
N ARG A 65 0.76 9.72 7.82
CA ARG A 65 2.09 9.12 7.93
C ARG A 65 2.81 9.54 9.22
N GLU A 66 2.78 10.82 9.55
CA GLU A 66 3.35 11.35 10.81
C GLU A 66 2.69 10.74 12.06
N ALA A 67 1.40 10.40 11.98
CA ALA A 67 0.67 9.70 13.04
C ALA A 67 0.93 8.18 13.09
N GLY A 68 1.82 7.66 12.24
CA GLY A 68 2.23 6.26 12.20
C GLY A 68 1.35 5.36 11.34
N TYR A 69 0.56 5.91 10.42
CA TYR A 69 -0.14 5.10 9.42
C TYR A 69 0.77 4.76 8.26
N GLN A 70 0.70 3.51 7.81
CA GLN A 70 1.24 3.07 6.53
C GLN A 70 0.22 3.39 5.44
N LEU A 71 0.68 3.94 4.32
CA LEU A 71 -0.17 4.26 3.18
C LEU A 71 0.14 3.27 2.07
N ILE A 72 -0.86 2.68 1.43
CA ILE A 72 -0.69 1.75 0.31
C ILE A 72 -1.66 2.09 -0.82
N ILE A 73 -1.21 2.08 -2.07
CA ILE A 73 -2.11 2.19 -3.22
C ILE A 73 -2.73 0.82 -3.51
N VAL A 74 -4.05 0.81 -3.73
CA VAL A 74 -4.82 -0.36 -4.15
C VAL A 74 -5.69 0.06 -5.32
N THR A 75 -5.42 -0.45 -6.53
CA THR A 75 -6.00 0.12 -7.75
C THR A 75 -6.18 -0.88 -8.88
N GLY A 76 -7.14 -0.60 -9.75
CA GLY A 76 -7.32 -1.29 -11.03
C GLY A 76 -6.25 -0.97 -12.07
N ARG A 77 -5.44 0.07 -11.84
CA ARG A 77 -4.40 0.50 -12.79
C ARG A 77 -3.17 -0.38 -12.73
N HIS A 78 -2.47 -0.40 -13.87
CA HIS A 78 -1.14 -0.99 -14.01
C HIS A 78 -0.08 -0.15 -13.28
N HIS A 79 0.97 -0.78 -12.74
CA HIS A 79 2.01 -0.08 -11.97
C HIS A 79 2.72 1.04 -12.78
N VAL A 80 2.87 0.88 -14.09
CA VAL A 80 3.38 1.94 -14.98
C VAL A 80 2.49 3.19 -14.96
N ALA A 81 1.17 3.00 -14.97
CA ALA A 81 0.20 4.09 -15.03
C ALA A 81 0.03 4.86 -13.72
N ILE A 82 0.45 4.28 -12.58
CA ILE A 82 0.33 4.91 -11.27
C ILE A 82 1.64 5.52 -10.76
N HIS A 83 2.78 5.25 -11.42
CA HIS A 83 4.10 5.68 -10.99
C HIS A 83 4.19 7.20 -10.68
N PRO A 84 3.61 8.11 -11.50
CA PRO A 84 3.63 9.54 -11.15
C PRO A 84 2.91 9.87 -9.84
N PHE A 85 1.81 9.18 -9.54
CA PHE A 85 1.04 9.39 -8.30
C PHE A 85 1.77 8.77 -7.11
N TYR A 86 2.37 7.59 -7.29
CA TYR A 86 3.20 6.94 -6.28
C TYR A 86 4.34 7.87 -5.84
N GLN A 87 5.03 8.48 -6.80
CA GLN A 87 6.10 9.47 -6.54
C GLN A 87 5.57 10.73 -5.84
N ALA A 88 4.47 11.29 -6.33
CA ALA A 88 3.89 12.52 -5.76
C ALA A 88 3.45 12.34 -4.29
N LEU A 89 3.04 11.13 -3.91
CA LEU A 89 2.67 10.77 -2.54
C LEU A 89 3.87 10.41 -1.66
N ALA A 90 5.07 10.30 -2.24
CA ALA A 90 6.29 9.86 -1.58
C ALA A 90 6.09 8.58 -0.77
N LEU A 91 5.51 7.57 -1.41
CA LEU A 91 5.27 6.25 -0.81
C LEU A 91 6.53 5.39 -0.81
N ASP A 92 6.64 4.55 0.20
CA ASP A 92 7.70 3.57 0.44
C ASP A 92 7.17 2.13 0.57
N THR A 93 5.87 1.94 0.40
CA THR A 93 5.18 0.65 0.45
C THR A 93 4.96 0.09 -0.95
N PRO A 94 4.89 -1.24 -1.13
CA PRO A 94 4.47 -1.82 -2.41
C PRO A 94 3.05 -1.38 -2.80
N ALA A 95 2.70 -1.44 -4.09
CA ALA A 95 1.36 -1.11 -4.60
C ALA A 95 0.60 -2.36 -5.06
N ILE A 96 -0.69 -2.45 -4.73
CA ILE A 96 -1.60 -3.48 -5.22
C ILE A 96 -2.21 -2.99 -6.53
N CYS A 97 -1.90 -3.68 -7.63
CA CYS A 97 -2.19 -3.24 -8.99
C CYS A 97 -3.19 -4.17 -9.70
N CYS A 98 -3.74 -3.71 -10.81
CA CYS A 98 -4.63 -4.48 -11.70
C CYS A 98 -5.77 -5.19 -10.95
N ASN A 99 -6.44 -4.49 -10.03
CA ASN A 99 -7.56 -5.00 -9.23
C ASN A 99 -7.16 -6.09 -8.23
N GLY A 100 -5.91 -6.10 -7.78
CA GLY A 100 -5.42 -7.10 -6.83
C GLY A 100 -4.65 -8.24 -7.47
N THR A 101 -4.52 -8.27 -8.80
CA THR A 101 -3.80 -9.33 -9.51
C THR A 101 -2.34 -9.45 -9.07
N TYR A 102 -1.67 -8.34 -8.73
CA TYR A 102 -0.28 -8.40 -8.28
C TYR A 102 0.11 -7.27 -7.32
N LEU A 103 1.14 -7.54 -6.52
CA LEU A 103 1.82 -6.63 -5.61
C LEU A 103 3.16 -6.19 -6.23
N TYR A 104 3.35 -4.89 -6.43
CA TYR A 104 4.55 -4.34 -7.08
C TYR A 104 5.39 -3.50 -6.13
N ASP A 105 6.68 -3.80 -6.06
CA ASP A 105 7.68 -3.02 -5.31
C ASP A 105 8.41 -2.05 -6.27
N TYR A 106 8.24 -0.75 -6.03
CA TYR A 106 8.89 0.29 -6.83
C TYR A 106 10.39 0.47 -6.56
N HIS A 107 10.86 0.11 -5.36
CA HIS A 107 12.27 0.20 -5.00
C HIS A 107 13.05 -0.95 -5.63
N ALA A 108 12.54 -2.17 -5.50
CA ALA A 108 13.12 -3.36 -6.12
C ALA A 108 12.79 -3.48 -7.62
N LYS A 109 11.80 -2.72 -8.11
CA LYS A 109 11.27 -2.77 -9.48
C LYS A 109 10.87 -4.18 -9.88
N THR A 110 10.11 -4.83 -9.00
CA THR A 110 9.74 -6.23 -9.17
C THR A 110 8.36 -6.52 -8.61
N VAL A 111 7.76 -7.59 -9.13
CA VAL A 111 6.51 -8.14 -8.62
C VAL A 111 6.84 -9.06 -7.43
N LEU A 112 6.26 -8.78 -6.28
CA LEU A 112 6.45 -9.56 -5.06
C LEU A 112 5.52 -10.78 -5.00
N GLU A 113 4.28 -10.60 -5.46
CA GLU A 113 3.24 -11.63 -5.49
C GLU A 113 2.31 -11.36 -6.67
N ALA A 114 1.82 -12.41 -7.34
CA ALA A 114 0.88 -12.29 -8.43
C ALA A 114 0.02 -13.54 -8.63
N ASP A 115 -1.20 -13.33 -9.09
CA ASP A 115 -2.13 -14.35 -9.59
C ASP A 115 -2.66 -13.95 -10.98
N PRO A 116 -1.80 -13.95 -12.02
CA PRO A 116 -2.20 -13.53 -13.36
C PRO A 116 -3.00 -14.61 -14.08
N MET A 117 -3.74 -14.21 -15.12
CA MET A 117 -4.37 -15.18 -16.02
C MET A 117 -3.30 -16.11 -16.63
N PRO A 118 -3.48 -17.44 -16.59
CA PRO A 118 -2.57 -18.38 -17.24
C PRO A 118 -2.45 -18.09 -18.74
N VAL A 119 -1.24 -18.21 -19.28
CA VAL A 119 -0.94 -17.87 -20.68
C VAL A 119 -1.85 -18.60 -21.67
N ASN A 120 -2.12 -19.88 -21.45
CA ASN A 120 -3.03 -20.65 -22.32
C ASN A 120 -4.47 -20.11 -22.32
N LYS A 121 -4.94 -19.60 -21.18
CA LYS A 121 -6.26 -18.95 -21.08
C LYS A 121 -6.27 -17.57 -21.73
N ALA A 122 -5.19 -16.81 -21.58
CA ALA A 122 -5.04 -15.53 -22.26
C ALA A 122 -5.05 -15.71 -23.79
N LEU A 123 -4.33 -16.70 -24.32
CA LEU A 123 -4.34 -17.01 -25.75
C LEU A 123 -5.72 -17.43 -26.26
N GLN A 124 -6.44 -18.28 -25.52
CA GLN A 124 -7.83 -18.65 -25.84
C GLN A 124 -8.75 -17.43 -25.87
N LEU A 125 -8.60 -16.52 -24.90
CA LEU A 125 -9.39 -15.29 -24.86
C LEU A 125 -9.08 -14.37 -26.04
N ILE A 126 -7.80 -14.22 -26.42
CA ILE A 126 -7.39 -13.42 -27.58
C ILE A 126 -8.02 -13.98 -28.87
N GLU A 127 -8.02 -15.30 -29.04
CA GLU A 127 -8.67 -15.95 -30.19
C GLU A 127 -10.17 -15.64 -30.23
N MET A 128 -10.87 -15.79 -29.10
CA MET A 128 -12.30 -15.44 -28.99
C MET A 128 -12.58 -13.96 -29.29
N LEU A 129 -11.74 -13.04 -28.79
CA LEU A 129 -11.90 -11.61 -29.06
C LEU A 129 -11.77 -11.31 -30.56
N ASN A 130 -10.80 -11.95 -31.24
CA ASN A 130 -10.60 -11.82 -32.67
C ASN A 130 -11.78 -12.36 -33.49
N GLU A 131 -12.28 -13.56 -33.13
CA GLU A 131 -13.45 -14.18 -33.77
C GLU A 131 -14.69 -13.30 -33.69
N HIS A 132 -14.88 -12.60 -32.58
CA HIS A 132 -16.02 -11.71 -32.35
C HIS A 132 -15.76 -10.25 -32.77
N HIS A 133 -14.59 -9.96 -33.36
CA HIS A 133 -14.18 -8.61 -33.74
C HIS A 133 -14.23 -7.59 -32.59
N ILE A 134 -13.89 -8.04 -31.38
CA ILE A 134 -13.81 -7.21 -30.18
C ILE A 134 -12.36 -6.77 -30.01
N HIS A 135 -12.15 -5.46 -29.87
CA HIS A 135 -10.83 -4.91 -29.61
C HIS A 135 -10.39 -5.23 -28.18
N GLY A 136 -9.21 -5.84 -28.05
CA GLY A 136 -8.61 -6.20 -26.77
C GLY A 136 -7.81 -5.06 -26.15
N LEU A 137 -7.54 -5.20 -24.86
CA LEU A 137 -6.48 -4.48 -24.17
C LEU A 137 -5.94 -5.41 -23.09
N MET A 138 -4.62 -5.62 -23.08
CA MET A 138 -3.95 -6.49 -22.12
C MET A 138 -2.77 -5.77 -21.49
N TYR A 139 -2.59 -5.99 -20.19
CA TYR A 139 -1.38 -5.59 -19.49
C TYR A 139 -0.42 -6.77 -19.41
N VAL A 140 0.83 -6.54 -19.76
CA VAL A 140 1.93 -7.52 -19.69
C VAL A 140 3.15 -6.84 -19.11
N ASP A 141 3.81 -7.45 -18.13
CA ASP A 141 5.04 -6.94 -17.50
C ASP A 141 5.05 -5.41 -17.35
N ASP A 142 5.75 -4.69 -18.23
CA ASP A 142 5.90 -3.22 -18.21
C ASP A 142 5.13 -2.48 -19.33
N ALA A 143 4.17 -3.14 -19.98
CA ALA A 143 3.49 -2.64 -21.17
C ALA A 143 1.98 -2.89 -21.17
N MET A 144 1.31 -2.12 -22.02
CA MET A 144 -0.09 -2.29 -22.38
C MET A 144 -0.16 -2.55 -23.88
N VAL A 145 -0.82 -3.63 -24.28
CA VAL A 145 -0.99 -4.06 -25.67
C VAL A 145 -2.46 -4.03 -26.05
N TYR A 146 -2.73 -3.84 -27.33
CA TYR A 146 -4.06 -3.70 -27.93
C TYR A 146 -4.28 -4.78 -28.99
#